data_AF-A0A9E1BCU8-F1
#
_entry.id   AF-A0A9E1BCU8-F1
#
_cell.length_a   1.000
_cell.length_b   1.000
_cell.length_c   1.000
_cell.angle_alpha   90.00
_cell.angle_beta   90.00
_cell.angle_gamma   90.00
#
_symmetry.space_group_name_H-M   'P 1'
#
loop_
_entity.id
_entity.type
_entity.pdbx_description
1 polymer ?
#
loop_
_entity_poly.entity_id
_entity_poly.type
_entity_poly.pdbx_seq_one_letter_code
_entity_poly.pdbx_strand_id
1 'polypeptide(L)'
;MPKSRRVFYFLLLCLLLFCLNLALKFHEYNAFMELGEQDIVGKVSVNFTKEKNGKKRQIIRIDTSNFSFYTTASKKDEISLYDVVVLSVQPIDVSFKEYLSGTFYMPSYDRAVIKKDDSLRQRAINFISDQHENAKISQLFSALF
;
A
#
# COMPACT_ATOMS: atom_id res chain seq x y z
N MET A 1 7.49 -11.30 -49.14
CA MET A 1 6.37 -11.07 -48.19
C MET A 1 6.11 -9.57 -48.07
N PRO A 2 4.88 -9.09 -48.28
CA PRO A 2 4.54 -7.67 -48.17
C PRO A 2 4.77 -7.17 -46.73
N LYS A 3 5.28 -5.93 -46.58
CA LYS A 3 5.65 -5.31 -45.29
C LYS A 3 4.52 -5.40 -44.24
N SER A 4 3.27 -5.30 -44.68
CA SER A 4 2.07 -5.42 -43.82
C SER A 4 1.96 -6.77 -43.09
N ARG A 5 2.33 -7.89 -43.73
CA ARG A 5 2.26 -9.22 -43.11
C ARG A 5 3.29 -9.39 -42.00
N ARG A 6 4.48 -8.79 -42.13
CA ARG A 6 5.52 -8.85 -41.09
C ARG A 6 5.11 -8.07 -39.83
N VAL A 7 4.54 -6.88 -40.02
CA VAL A 7 3.99 -6.07 -38.92
C VAL A 7 2.85 -6.81 -38.23
N PHE A 8 1.97 -7.47 -38.99
CA PHE A 8 0.89 -8.27 -38.42
C PHE A 8 1.39 -9.41 -37.52
N TYR A 9 2.35 -10.23 -37.98
CA TYR A 9 2.89 -11.31 -37.16
C TYR A 9 3.65 -10.80 -35.93
N PHE A 10 4.34 -9.65 -36.05
CA PHE A 10 4.97 -9.01 -34.91
C PHE A 10 3.94 -8.56 -33.86
N LEU A 11 2.87 -7.89 -34.29
CA LEU A 11 1.77 -7.47 -33.40
C LEU A 11 1.08 -8.68 -32.76
N LEU A 12 0.89 -9.77 -33.52
CA LEU A 12 0.33 -11.01 -33.01
C LEU A 12 1.22 -11.63 -31.92
N LEU A 13 2.53 -11.64 -32.14
CA LEU A 13 3.50 -12.11 -31.14
C LEU A 13 3.48 -11.23 -29.88
N CYS A 14 3.47 -9.91 -30.03
CA CYS A 14 3.36 -8.99 -28.90
C CYS A 14 2.05 -9.19 -28.12
N LEU A 15 0.93 -9.38 -28.83
CA LEU A 15 -0.37 -9.66 -28.20
C LEU A 15 -0.33 -10.98 -27.43
N LEU A 16 0.26 -12.03 -28.01
CA LEU A 16 0.40 -13.33 -27.35
C LEU A 16 1.24 -13.23 -26.07
N LEU A 17 2.40 -12.55 -26.13
CA LEU A 17 3.25 -12.33 -24.96
C LEU A 17 2.54 -11.50 -23.88
N PHE A 18 1.78 -10.49 -24.30
CA PHE A 18 0.97 -9.68 -23.39
C PHE A 18 -0.12 -10.52 -22.71
N CYS A 19 -0.88 -11.32 -23.46
CA CYS A 19 -1.90 -12.20 -22.91
C CYS A 19 -1.31 -13.24 -21.94
N LEU A 20 -0.13 -13.80 -22.26
CA LEU A 20 0.54 -14.75 -21.38
C LEU A 20 0.99 -14.10 -20.06
N ASN A 21 1.56 -12.89 -20.13
CA ASN A 21 1.92 -12.14 -18.93
C ASN A 21 0.69 -11.79 -18.08
N LEU A 22 -0.40 -11.37 -18.73
CA LEU A 22 -1.65 -11.05 -18.05
C LEU A 22 -2.27 -12.28 -17.37
N ALA A 23 -2.21 -13.45 -18.02
CA ALA A 23 -2.66 -14.72 -17.44
C ALA A 23 -1.82 -15.12 -16.22
N LEU A 24 -0.49 -14.95 -16.26
CA LEU A 24 0.38 -15.19 -15.10
C LEU A 24 0.00 -14.27 -13.93
N LYS A 25 -0.21 -12.96 -14.21
CA LYS A 25 -0.65 -12.00 -13.18
C LYS A 25 -2.02 -12.33 -12.61
N PHE A 26 -2.94 -12.81 -13.44
CA PHE A 26 -4.26 -13.24 -12.98
C PHE A 26 -4.18 -14.49 -12.08
N HIS A 27 -3.28 -15.42 -12.39
CA HIS A 27 -3.01 -16.57 -11.53
C HIS A 27 -2.42 -16.15 -10.17
N GLU A 28 -1.42 -15.26 -10.15
CA GLU A 28 -0.88 -14.69 -8.91
C GLU A 28 -1.95 -13.98 -8.07
N TYR A 29 -2.85 -13.25 -8.73
CA TYR A 29 -3.99 -12.60 -8.09
C TYR A 29 -4.95 -13.61 -7.45
N ASN A 30 -5.30 -14.70 -8.14
CA ASN A 30 -6.18 -15.72 -7.57
C ASN A 30 -5.55 -16.38 -6.34
N ALA A 31 -4.26 -16.75 -6.43
CA ALA A 31 -3.53 -17.28 -5.29
C ALA A 31 -3.48 -16.28 -4.12
N PHE A 32 -3.32 -14.98 -4.42
CA PHE A 32 -3.39 -13.92 -3.42
C PHE A 32 -4.75 -13.85 -2.72
N MET A 33 -5.85 -13.95 -3.48
CA MET A 33 -7.21 -13.92 -2.92
C MET A 33 -7.56 -15.19 -2.12
N GLU A 34 -6.94 -16.33 -2.43
CA GLU A 34 -7.15 -17.61 -1.75
C GLU A 34 -6.42 -17.72 -0.39
N LEU A 35 -5.39 -16.92 -0.14
CA LEU A 35 -4.56 -16.98 1.08
C LEU A 35 -5.32 -16.68 2.38
N GLY A 36 -6.56 -16.16 2.31
CA GLY A 36 -7.36 -15.87 3.49
C GLY A 36 -6.70 -14.82 4.39
N GLU A 37 -6.70 -15.05 5.71
CA GLU A 37 -6.02 -14.19 6.66
C GLU A 37 -4.52 -14.54 6.72
N GLN A 38 -3.67 -13.52 6.56
CA GLN A 38 -2.22 -13.68 6.52
C GLN A 38 -1.50 -12.55 7.26
N ASP A 39 -0.39 -12.88 7.91
CA ASP A 39 0.46 -11.89 8.56
C ASP A 39 1.43 -11.28 7.55
N ILE A 40 1.43 -9.95 7.50
CA ILE A 40 2.31 -9.16 6.63
C ILE A 40 3.17 -8.24 7.47
N VAL A 41 4.45 -8.20 7.12
CA VAL A 41 5.40 -7.20 7.62
C VAL A 41 5.58 -6.11 6.58
N GLY A 42 5.45 -4.84 7.00
CA GLY A 42 5.61 -3.71 6.10
C GLY A 42 5.99 -2.43 6.83
N LYS A 43 6.40 -1.43 6.04
CA LYS A 43 6.78 -0.11 6.56
C LYS A 43 5.61 0.87 6.39
N VAL A 44 5.33 1.66 7.44
CA VAL A 44 4.34 2.73 7.36
C VAL A 44 4.88 3.88 6.53
N SER A 45 4.26 4.18 5.40
CA SER A 45 4.68 5.29 4.52
C SER A 45 3.79 6.50 4.59
N VAL A 46 2.52 6.31 4.97
CA VAL A 46 1.54 7.39 5.15
C VAL A 46 0.77 7.12 6.43
N ASN A 47 0.52 8.18 7.20
CA ASN A 47 -0.30 8.13 8.41
C ASN A 47 -1.10 9.43 8.52
N PHE A 48 -2.44 9.34 8.54
CA PHE A 48 -3.32 10.48 8.81
C PHE A 48 -4.59 10.07 9.52
N THR A 49 -5.18 11.01 10.25
CA THR A 49 -6.51 10.84 10.83
C THR A 49 -7.57 11.43 9.91
N LYS A 50 -8.61 10.65 9.61
CA LYS A 50 -9.80 11.10 8.88
C LYS A 50 -11.03 11.04 9.78
N GLU A 51 -11.78 12.12 9.80
CA GLU A 51 -13.07 12.18 10.50
C GLU A 51 -14.21 11.93 9.51
N LYS A 52 -15.10 10.97 9.82
CA LYS A 52 -16.32 10.71 9.06
C LYS A 52 -17.46 10.41 10.04
N ASN A 53 -18.53 11.21 9.99
CA ASN A 53 -19.72 11.08 10.85
C ASN A 53 -19.37 11.07 12.36
N GLY A 54 -18.49 11.99 12.80
CA GLY A 54 -18.05 12.10 14.19
C GLY A 54 -17.11 10.99 14.67
N LYS A 55 -16.80 9.98 13.83
CA LYS A 55 -15.82 8.93 14.13
C LYS A 55 -14.48 9.28 13.49
N LYS A 56 -13.46 9.48 14.32
CA LYS A 56 -12.06 9.64 13.89
C LYS A 56 -11.45 8.26 13.65
N ARG A 57 -10.98 8.02 12.43
CA ARG A 57 -10.26 6.79 12.04
C ARG A 57 -8.87 7.16 11.57
N GLN A 58 -7.88 6.39 11.99
CA GLN A 58 -6.52 6.52 11.49
C GLN A 58 -6.41 5.70 10.20
N ILE A 59 -5.91 6.31 9.14
CA ILE A 59 -5.63 5.67 7.86
C ILE A 59 -4.13 5.61 7.71
N ILE A 60 -3.61 4.39 7.53
CA ILE A 60 -2.20 4.15 7.31
C ILE A 60 -2.00 3.46 5.97
N ARG A 61 -0.91 3.81 5.28
CA ARG A 61 -0.41 3.08 4.11
C ARG A 61 0.78 2.25 4.54
N ILE A 62 0.76 0.99 4.16
CA ILE A 62 1.80 0.01 4.41
C ILE A 62 2.46 -0.34 3.09
N ASP A 63 3.77 -0.16 3.02
CA ASP A 63 4.58 -0.57 1.88
C ASP A 63 5.27 -1.90 2.20
N THR A 64 5.03 -2.89 1.35
CA THR A 64 5.69 -4.20 1.38
C THR A 64 6.68 -4.30 0.22
N SER A 65 7.35 -5.45 0.05
CA SER A 65 8.23 -5.68 -1.09
C SER A 65 7.49 -5.72 -2.44
N ASN A 66 6.22 -6.13 -2.44
CA ASN A 66 5.50 -6.49 -3.66
C ASN A 66 4.34 -5.54 -3.98
N PHE A 67 3.74 -4.92 -2.97
CA PHE A 67 2.61 -4.02 -3.11
C PHE A 67 2.51 -3.06 -1.93
N SER A 68 1.71 -2.01 -2.10
CA SER A 68 1.29 -1.13 -1.03
C SER A 68 -0.19 -1.29 -0.76
N PHE A 69 -0.62 -1.09 0.47
CA PHE A 69 -2.04 -1.05 0.77
C PHE A 69 -2.40 -0.05 1.86
N TYR A 70 -3.59 0.51 1.74
CA TYR A 70 -4.21 1.33 2.76
C TYR A 70 -5.01 0.46 3.71
N THR A 71 -4.95 0.77 5.00
CA THR A 71 -5.77 0.12 6.01
C THR A 71 -6.20 1.12 7.09
N THR A 72 -7.24 0.75 7.83
CA THR A 72 -7.72 1.52 8.98
C THR A 72 -7.10 1.00 10.26
N ALA A 73 -6.42 1.87 11.01
CA ALA A 73 -5.92 1.59 12.34
C ALA A 73 -6.79 2.27 13.42
N SER A 74 -6.73 1.72 14.63
CA SER A 74 -7.32 2.36 15.80
C SER A 74 -6.33 3.39 16.35
N LYS A 75 -6.82 4.50 16.91
CA LYS A 75 -5.97 5.50 17.57
C LYS A 75 -5.20 4.94 18.77
N LYS A 76 -5.62 3.78 19.31
CA LYS A 76 -4.92 3.09 20.39
C LYS A 76 -3.63 2.42 19.92
N ASP A 77 -3.51 2.18 18.62
CA ASP A 77 -2.33 1.57 18.04
C ASP A 77 -1.30 2.70 17.90
N GLU A 78 -0.27 2.71 18.75
CA GLU A 78 0.82 3.72 18.75
C GLU A 78 1.73 3.55 17.52
N ILE A 79 1.16 3.69 16.32
CA ILE A 79 1.83 3.50 15.03
C ILE A 79 2.21 4.89 14.49
N SER A 80 3.51 5.11 14.30
CA SER A 80 4.06 6.33 13.73
C SER A 80 4.43 6.15 12.25
N LEU A 81 4.68 7.28 11.59
CA LEU A 81 5.26 7.26 10.24
C LEU A 81 6.61 6.50 10.28
N TYR A 82 6.90 5.71 9.24
CA TYR A 82 8.14 4.94 9.06
C TYR A 82 8.42 3.79 10.02
N ASP A 83 7.54 3.53 10.99
CA ASP A 83 7.60 2.31 11.78
C ASP A 83 7.47 1.08 10.87
N VAL A 84 8.13 -0.01 11.27
CA VAL A 84 7.91 -1.33 10.70
C VAL A 84 6.90 -2.04 11.58
N VAL A 85 5.81 -2.48 10.95
CA VAL A 85 4.68 -3.10 11.62
C VAL A 85 4.44 -4.50 11.06
N VAL A 86 3.98 -5.39 11.93
CA VAL A 86 3.35 -6.66 11.56
C VAL A 86 1.85 -6.51 11.75
N LEU A 87 1.08 -6.99 10.77
CA LEU A 87 -0.37 -6.84 10.70
C LEU A 87 -0.96 -8.12 10.11
N SER A 88 -2.02 -8.64 10.70
CA SER A 88 -2.85 -9.65 10.04
C SER A 88 -3.78 -8.96 9.05
N VAL A 89 -3.81 -9.41 7.80
CA VAL A 89 -4.62 -8.80 6.74
C VAL A 89 -5.40 -9.85 5.99
N GLN A 90 -6.52 -9.44 5.41
CA GLN A 90 -7.32 -10.28 4.55
C GLN A 90 -7.58 -9.56 3.23
N PRO A 91 -7.32 -10.18 2.06
CA PRO A 91 -7.53 -9.58 0.75
C PRO A 91 -9.02 -9.62 0.38
N ILE A 92 -9.86 -8.91 1.14
CA ILE A 92 -11.29 -8.78 0.87
C ILE A 92 -11.53 -7.65 -0.13
N ASP A 93 -12.36 -7.91 -1.14
CA ASP A 93 -12.82 -6.93 -2.13
C ASP A 93 -11.71 -6.24 -2.94
N VAL A 94 -10.52 -6.85 -3.04
CA VAL A 94 -9.45 -6.36 -3.92
C VAL A 94 -9.74 -6.82 -5.34
N SER A 95 -10.02 -5.90 -6.25
CA SER A 95 -10.21 -6.25 -7.67
C SER A 95 -8.88 -6.53 -8.37
N PHE A 96 -8.89 -7.32 -9.45
CA PHE A 96 -7.69 -7.58 -10.24
C PHE A 96 -7.04 -6.29 -10.78
N LYS A 97 -7.84 -5.27 -11.12
CA LYS A 97 -7.32 -3.97 -11.55
C LYS A 97 -6.56 -3.26 -10.43
N GLU A 98 -7.08 -3.29 -9.21
CA GLU A 98 -6.44 -2.72 -8.04
C GLU A 98 -5.15 -3.46 -7.70
N TYR A 99 -5.17 -4.79 -7.77
CA TYR A 99 -3.98 -5.63 -7.64
C TYR A 99 -2.89 -5.25 -8.65
N LEU A 100 -3.24 -5.11 -9.94
CA LEU A 100 -2.32 -4.70 -10.99
C LEU A 100 -1.74 -3.29 -10.78
N SER A 101 -2.48 -2.40 -10.12
CA SER A 101 -1.98 -1.05 -9.80
C SER A 101 -0.89 -1.06 -8.71
N GLY A 102 -0.79 -2.16 -7.95
CA GLY A 102 0.13 -2.31 -6.83
C GLY A 102 -0.23 -1.46 -5.60
N THR A 103 -1.36 -0.73 -5.61
CA THR A 103 -1.84 0.02 -4.45
C THR A 103 -3.35 -0.11 -4.29
N PHE A 104 -3.80 -0.64 -3.15
CA PHE A 104 -5.21 -0.94 -2.92
C PHE A 104 -5.58 -0.86 -1.43
N TYR A 105 -6.84 -1.15 -1.08
CA TYR A 105 -7.29 -1.18 0.30
C TYR A 105 -7.35 -2.62 0.82
N MET A 106 -6.91 -2.85 2.06
CA MET A 106 -7.12 -4.12 2.76
C MET A 106 -7.47 -3.85 4.23
N PRO A 107 -8.48 -4.54 4.80
CA PRO A 107 -8.66 -4.56 6.24
C PRO A 107 -7.44 -5.19 6.92
N SER A 108 -7.09 -4.65 8.09
CA SER A 108 -6.03 -5.19 8.95
C SER A 108 -6.53 -5.38 10.37
N TYR A 109 -5.90 -6.32 11.06
CA TYR A 109 -6.15 -6.75 12.43
C TYR A 109 -4.80 -6.98 13.13
N ASP A 110 -4.85 -7.21 14.45
CA ASP A 110 -3.71 -7.63 15.28
C ASP A 110 -2.37 -6.96 14.95
N ARG A 111 -2.36 -5.64 15.12
CA ARG A 111 -1.26 -4.77 14.69
C ARG A 111 -0.22 -4.63 15.79
N ALA A 112 1.04 -4.89 15.47
CA ALA A 112 2.15 -4.66 16.38
C ALA A 112 3.32 -3.93 15.69
N VAL A 113 3.91 -2.96 16.38
CA VAL A 113 5.14 -2.30 15.94
C VAL A 113 6.32 -3.19 16.32
N ILE A 114 7.04 -3.69 15.32
CA ILE A 114 8.21 -4.55 15.53
C ILE A 114 9.53 -3.77 15.52
N LYS A 115 9.53 -2.58 14.90
CA LYS A 115 10.68 -1.67 14.90
C LYS A 115 10.20 -0.23 14.77
N LYS A 116 10.53 0.61 15.76
CA LYS A 116 10.36 2.05 15.68
C LYS A 116 11.47 2.68 14.85
N ASP A 117 11.13 3.70 14.07
CA ASP A 117 12.14 4.51 13.38
C ASP A 117 12.64 5.61 14.34
N ASP A 118 13.79 5.39 14.99
CA ASP A 118 14.40 6.39 15.89
C ASP A 118 15.43 7.31 15.18
N SER A 119 15.40 7.35 13.85
CA SER A 119 16.34 8.15 13.06
C SER A 119 16.20 9.66 13.32
N LEU A 120 17.27 10.41 13.01
CA LEU A 120 17.24 11.87 13.05
C LEU A 120 16.10 12.45 12.20
N ARG A 121 15.78 11.78 11.08
CA ARG A 121 14.65 12.11 10.23
C ARG A 121 13.33 11.99 11.01
N GLN A 122 13.09 10.88 11.71
CA GLN A 122 11.86 10.73 12.47
C GLN A 122 11.76 11.75 13.60
N ARG A 123 12.88 12.11 14.24
CA ARG A 123 12.91 13.20 15.24
C ARG A 123 12.52 14.55 14.64
N ALA A 124 13.03 14.87 13.45
CA ALA A 124 12.66 16.10 12.74
C ALA A 124 11.17 16.11 12.36
N ILE A 125 10.64 14.99 11.89
CA ILE A 125 9.20 14.85 11.56
C ILE A 125 8.33 14.99 12.80
N ASN A 126 8.71 14.35 13.91
CA ASN A 126 8.00 14.49 15.18
C ASN A 126 8.02 15.96 15.64
N PHE A 127 9.16 16.64 15.53
CA PHE A 127 9.27 18.06 15.83
C PHE A 127 8.34 18.91 14.94
N ILE A 128 8.31 18.67 13.63
CA ILE A 128 7.39 19.36 12.70
C ILE A 128 5.93 19.09 13.08
N SER A 129 5.60 17.86 13.47
CA SER A 129 4.26 17.48 13.93
C SER A 129 3.85 18.24 15.19
N ASP A 130 4.74 18.35 16.17
CA ASP A 130 4.46 19.02 17.44
C ASP A 130 4.26 20.53 17.31
N GLN A 131 4.81 21.15 16.25
CA GLN A 131 4.64 22.59 15.98
C GLN A 131 3.31 22.94 15.30
N HIS A 132 2.55 21.98 14.79
CA HIS A 132 1.38 22.25 13.95
C HIS A 132 0.12 21.54 14.46
N GLU A 133 -0.90 22.32 14.84
CA GLU A 133 -2.21 21.78 15.18
C GLU A 133 -2.94 21.20 13.95
N ASN A 134 -2.64 21.70 12.75
CA ASN A 134 -3.26 21.24 11.51
C ASN A 134 -2.45 20.09 10.88
N ALA A 135 -3.04 18.90 10.89
CA ALA A 135 -2.45 17.68 10.34
C ALA A 135 -2.04 17.80 8.86
N LYS A 136 -2.78 18.56 8.04
CA LYS A 136 -2.43 18.74 6.62
C LYS A 136 -1.18 19.60 6.45
N ILE A 137 -1.03 20.61 7.30
CA ILE A 137 0.15 21.49 7.30
C ILE A 137 1.35 20.69 7.77
N SER A 138 1.23 19.98 8.90
CA SER A 138 2.27 19.07 9.39
C SER A 138 2.76 18.08 8.32
N GLN A 139 1.83 17.46 7.57
CA GLN A 139 2.17 16.54 6.49
C GLN A 139 2.88 17.22 5.32
N LEU A 140 2.43 18.40 4.92
CA LEU A 140 3.08 19.16 3.86
C LEU A 140 4.53 19.47 4.22
N PHE A 141 4.78 19.96 5.44
CA PHE A 141 6.14 20.26 5.90
C PHE A 141 7.00 19.00 6.03
N SER A 142 6.45 17.90 6.56
CA SER A 142 7.16 16.62 6.66
C SER A 142 7.49 15.97 5.30
N ALA A 143 6.83 16.41 4.22
CA ALA A 143 7.15 15.96 2.86
C ALA A 143 8.24 16.83 2.20
N LEU A 144 8.39 18.08 2.65
CA LEU A 144 9.37 19.04 2.13
C LEU A 144 10.74 18.90 2.79
N PHE A 145 10.79 18.45 4.05
CA PHE A 145 11.98 18.37 4.89
C PHE A 145 12.16 16.95 5.44
#